data_AF-Q5BRA8-F1
#
_entry.id   AF-Q5BRA8-F1
#
_cell.length_a   1.000
_cell.length_b   1.000
_cell.length_c   1.000
_cell.angle_alpha   90.00
_cell.angle_beta   90.00
_cell.angle_gamma   90.00
#
_symmetry.space_group_name_H-M   'P 1'
#
loop_
_entity.id
_entity.type
_entity.pdbx_description
1 polymer ?
#
loop_
_entity_poly.entity_id
_entity_poly.type
_entity_poly.pdbx_seq_one_letter_code
_entity_poly.pdbx_strand_id
1 'polypeptide(L)'
;TSTDGRIIFMTTNYIDRLDPALIRPGRVDMRILVDVCDSSQLTRMFSRFYPQWTSSDINDLAQKFASLLKDTRLSSAQVQGYLLLYKDDPLKAISNINQLTSPCDP
;
A
#
# COMPACT_ATOMS: atom_id res chain seq x y z
N THR A 1 -32.47 -14.31 15.09
CA THR A 1 -32.59 -14.72 13.68
C THR A 1 -31.63 -13.88 12.87
N SER A 2 -30.62 -14.47 12.24
CA SER A 2 -29.74 -13.71 11.33
C SER A 2 -30.53 -13.35 10.07
N THR A 3 -30.52 -12.08 9.69
CA THR A 3 -31.03 -11.63 8.39
C THR A 3 -30.14 -12.21 7.30
N ASP A 4 -30.75 -12.90 6.34
CA ASP A 4 -30.04 -13.52 5.22
C ASP A 4 -29.32 -12.46 4.35
N GLY A 5 -28.21 -12.83 3.72
CA GLY A 5 -27.46 -11.96 2.79
C GLY A 5 -26.53 -10.89 3.38
N ARG A 6 -26.02 -11.04 4.62
CA ARG A 6 -25.08 -10.08 5.24
C ARG A 6 -23.62 -10.50 5.10
N ILE A 7 -22.76 -9.63 4.57
CA ILE A 7 -21.30 -9.77 4.59
C ILE A 7 -20.72 -8.90 5.71
N ILE A 8 -19.78 -9.43 6.49
CA ILE A 8 -19.09 -8.72 7.56
C ILE A 8 -17.60 -8.68 7.25
N PHE A 9 -17.00 -7.49 7.37
CA PHE A 9 -15.56 -7.29 7.32
C PHE A 9 -15.03 -7.00 8.72
N MET A 10 -13.89 -7.59 9.06
CA MET A 10 -13.17 -7.32 10.29
C MET A 10 -11.71 -7.02 9.95
N THR A 11 -11.10 -6.10 10.69
CA THR A 11 -9.68 -5.75 10.56
C THR A 11 -9.01 -5.86 11.92
N THR A 12 -7.74 -6.27 11.94
CA THR A 12 -6.90 -6.29 13.14
C THR A 12 -5.46 -6.09 12.73
N ASN A 13 -4.69 -5.34 13.52
CA ASN A 13 -3.24 -5.27 13.37
C ASN A 13 -2.54 -6.48 14.03
N TYR A 14 -3.23 -7.20 14.91
CA TYR A 14 -2.66 -8.30 15.71
C TYR A 14 -3.59 -9.52 15.65
N ILE A 15 -3.43 -10.36 14.62
CA ILE A 15 -4.24 -11.56 14.42
C ILE A 15 -4.05 -12.59 15.56
N ASP A 16 -2.83 -12.68 16.11
CA ASP A 16 -2.46 -13.64 17.16
C ASP A 16 -3.08 -13.32 18.53
N ARG A 17 -3.69 -12.13 18.67
CA ARG A 17 -4.39 -11.71 19.90
C ARG A 17 -5.88 -12.06 19.89
N LEU A 18 -6.40 -12.60 18.78
CA LEU A 18 -7.81 -12.98 18.67
C LEU A 18 -8.05 -14.37 19.24
N ASP A 19 -9.17 -14.53 19.94
CA ASP A 19 -9.64 -15.85 20.39
C ASP A 19 -9.88 -16.76 19.18
N PRO A 20 -9.31 -17.99 19.15
CA PRO A 20 -9.51 -18.94 18.06
C PRO A 20 -10.99 -19.22 17.73
N ALA A 21 -11.90 -19.12 18.72
CA ALA A 21 -13.32 -19.30 18.54
C ALA A 21 -13.98 -18.19 17.70
N LEU A 22 -13.40 -16.97 17.66
CA LEU A 22 -13.89 -15.86 16.84
C LEU A 22 -13.57 -16.06 15.36
N ILE A 23 -12.46 -16.74 15.04
CA ILE A 23 -11.95 -16.86 13.67
C ILE A 23 -12.13 -18.26 13.07
N ARG A 24 -12.79 -19.18 13.78
CA ARG A 24 -13.06 -20.54 13.29
C ARG A 24 -14.02 -20.55 12.07
N PRO A 25 -14.02 -21.63 11.26
CA PRO A 25 -14.94 -21.77 10.13
C PRO A 25 -16.40 -21.56 10.53
N GLY A 26 -17.18 -20.87 9.68
CA GLY A 26 -18.56 -20.45 9.97
C GLY A 26 -18.68 -19.14 10.75
N ARG A 27 -17.55 -18.55 11.19
CA ARG A 27 -17.46 -17.16 11.67
C ARG A 27 -16.61 -16.31 10.73
N VAL A 28 -15.44 -16.82 10.33
CA VAL A 28 -14.55 -16.18 9.36
C VAL A 28 -14.15 -17.20 8.32
N ASP A 29 -14.60 -17.00 7.09
CA ASP A 29 -14.36 -17.94 5.98
C ASP A 29 -13.22 -17.49 5.06
N MET A 30 -12.84 -16.19 5.09
CA MET A 30 -11.76 -15.63 4.30
C MET A 30 -10.84 -14.77 5.18
N ARG A 31 -9.52 -14.93 4.99
CA ARG A 31 -8.49 -14.11 5.63
C ARG A 31 -7.52 -13.60 4.58
N ILE A 32 -7.28 -12.30 4.58
CA ILE A 32 -6.35 -11.63 3.68
C ILE A 32 -5.39 -10.81 4.53
N LEU A 33 -4.08 -11.02 4.36
CA LEU A 33 -3.05 -10.17 4.92
C LEU A 33 -2.89 -8.92 4.03
N VAL A 34 -3.03 -7.74 4.62
CA VAL A 34 -2.69 -6.47 3.98
C VAL A 34 -1.35 -6.01 4.55
N ASP A 35 -0.28 -6.23 3.81
CA ASP A 35 1.10 -5.95 4.22
C ASP A 35 1.60 -4.62 3.62
N VAL A 36 2.88 -4.33 3.85
CA VAL A 36 3.65 -3.27 3.20
C VAL A 36 3.64 -3.40 1.68
N CYS A 37 3.92 -2.29 1.00
CA CYS A 37 3.89 -2.23 -0.45
C CYS A 37 4.94 -3.13 -1.10
N ASP A 38 4.51 -3.95 -2.05
CA ASP A 38 5.41 -4.60 -3.00
C ASP A 38 5.80 -3.65 -4.16
N SER A 39 6.83 -4.02 -4.93
CA SER A 39 7.30 -3.22 -6.06
C SER A 39 6.21 -2.96 -7.11
N SER A 40 5.30 -3.91 -7.34
CA SER A 40 4.19 -3.73 -8.30
C SER A 40 3.16 -2.72 -7.81
N GLN A 41 2.90 -2.71 -6.50
CA GLN A 41 2.03 -1.74 -5.84
C GLN A 41 2.66 -0.35 -5.89
N LEU A 42 3.97 -0.22 -5.63
CA LEU A 42 4.70 1.06 -5.76
C LEU A 42 4.62 1.62 -7.18
N THR A 43 4.93 0.81 -8.20
CA THR A 43 4.82 1.23 -9.60
C THR A 43 3.39 1.69 -9.91
N ARG A 44 2.39 0.89 -9.54
CA ARG A 44 0.98 1.20 -9.82
C ARG A 44 0.49 2.44 -9.09
N MET A 45 0.90 2.65 -7.84
CA MET A 45 0.58 3.86 -7.08
C MET A 45 1.18 5.09 -7.75
N PHE A 46 2.46 5.02 -8.13
CA PHE A 46 3.14 6.12 -8.81
C PHE A 46 2.43 6.50 -10.12
N SER A 47 2.17 5.55 -11.01
CA SER A 47 1.48 5.83 -12.28
C SER A 47 0.07 6.40 -12.08
N ARG A 48 -0.65 5.98 -11.03
CA ARG A 48 -2.00 6.50 -10.72
C ARG A 48 -1.98 7.90 -10.12
N PHE A 49 -0.88 8.30 -9.49
CA PHE A 49 -0.73 9.63 -8.90
C PHE A 49 -0.47 10.71 -9.95
N TYR A 50 0.08 10.34 -11.10
CA TYR A 50 0.48 11.26 -12.18
C TYR A 50 -0.22 10.95 -13.51
N PRO A 51 -1.58 10.92 -13.57
CA PRO A 51 -2.32 10.52 -14.77
C PRO A 51 -2.14 11.47 -15.96
N GLN A 52 -1.73 12.72 -15.71
CA GLN A 52 -1.51 13.74 -16.74
C GLN A 52 -0.19 13.59 -17.52
N TRP A 53 0.69 12.67 -17.12
CA TRP A 53 1.96 12.41 -17.80
C TRP A 53 1.82 11.33 -18.86
N THR A 54 2.65 11.38 -19.91
CA THR A 54 2.65 10.38 -20.98
C THR A 54 2.88 8.98 -20.42
N SER A 55 2.12 8.00 -20.90
CA SER A 55 2.17 6.62 -20.41
C SER A 55 3.55 5.97 -20.52
N SER A 56 4.37 6.32 -21.53
CA SER A 56 5.75 5.83 -21.65
C SER A 56 6.64 6.37 -20.53
N ASP A 57 6.65 7.69 -20.37
CA ASP A 57 7.57 8.40 -19.49
C ASP A 57 7.26 8.07 -18.01
N ILE A 58 5.98 7.95 -17.67
CA ILE A 58 5.57 7.64 -16.31
C ILE A 58 5.86 6.18 -15.94
N ASN A 59 5.82 5.25 -16.89
CA ASN A 59 6.14 3.85 -16.62
C ASN A 59 7.61 3.69 -16.24
N ASP A 60 8.53 4.34 -16.97
CA ASP A 60 9.96 4.29 -16.67
C ASP A 60 10.27 4.93 -15.31
N LEU A 61 9.65 6.07 -15.01
CA LEU A 61 9.77 6.73 -13.72
C LEU A 61 9.18 5.89 -12.57
N ALA A 62 8.03 5.25 -12.78
CA ALA A 62 7.41 4.37 -11.80
C ALA A 62 8.27 3.14 -11.51
N GLN A 63 8.88 2.53 -12.53
CA GLN A 63 9.82 1.42 -12.34
C GLN A 63 11.07 1.87 -11.57
N LYS A 64 11.60 3.06 -11.88
CA LYS A 64 12.73 3.66 -11.15
C LYS A 64 12.37 3.95 -9.69
N PHE A 65 11.17 4.46 -9.42
CA PHE A 65 10.69 4.70 -8.07
C PHE A 65 10.59 3.40 -7.27
N ALA A 66 10.00 2.35 -7.85
CA ALA A 66 9.87 1.06 -7.20
C ALA A 66 11.23 0.36 -6.98
N SER A 67 12.19 0.50 -7.90
CA SER A 67 13.50 -0.13 -7.76
C SER A 67 14.36 0.52 -6.67
N LEU A 68 14.28 1.84 -6.51
CA LEU A 68 14.97 2.58 -5.45
C LEU A 68 14.44 2.25 -4.04
N LEU A 69 13.18 1.82 -3.94
CA LEU A 69 12.50 1.53 -2.67
C LEU A 69 12.37 0.03 -2.36
N LYS A 70 12.96 -0.84 -3.18
CA LYS A 70 12.78 -2.30 -3.08
C LYS A 70 13.12 -2.87 -1.70
N ASP A 71 14.11 -2.30 -1.02
CA ASP A 71 14.57 -2.76 0.29
C ASP A 71 13.93 -2.00 1.47
N THR A 72 13.00 -1.08 1.19
CA THR A 72 12.34 -0.27 2.21
C THR A 72 10.95 -0.80 2.51
N ARG A 73 10.65 -1.03 3.80
CA ARG A 73 9.31 -1.43 4.25
C ARG A 73 8.42 -0.21 4.37
N LEU A 74 7.55 -0.01 3.39
CA LEU A 74 6.65 1.14 3.34
C LEU A 74 5.19 0.71 3.31
N SER A 75 4.36 1.31 4.16
CA SER A 75 2.92 1.19 4.03
C SER A 75 2.41 2.03 2.85
N SER A 76 1.27 1.63 2.28
CA SER A 76 0.59 2.41 1.24
C SER A 76 0.30 3.84 1.69
N ALA A 77 0.04 4.06 2.98
CA ALA A 77 -0.22 5.40 3.54
C ALA A 77 1.02 6.30 3.47
N GLN A 78 2.21 5.79 3.77
CA GLN A 78 3.46 6.55 3.67
C GLN A 78 3.77 6.94 2.22
N VAL A 79 3.67 5.97 1.30
CA VAL A 79 3.87 6.22 -0.14
C VAL A 79 2.89 7.27 -0.63
N GLN A 80 1.62 7.14 -0.27
CA GLN A 80 0.58 8.10 -0.63
C GLN A 80 0.87 9.50 -0.07
N GLY A 81 1.23 9.60 1.21
CA GLY A 81 1.57 10.85 1.86
C GLY A 81 2.74 11.56 1.18
N TYR A 82 3.76 10.79 0.79
CA TYR A 82 4.91 11.31 0.05
C TYR A 82 4.55 11.83 -1.35
N LEU A 83 3.80 11.05 -2.12
CA LEU A 83 3.40 11.45 -3.47
C LEU A 83 2.48 12.68 -3.45
N LEU A 84 1.71 12.89 -2.38
CA LEU A 84 0.93 14.12 -2.18
C LEU A 84 1.80 15.38 -2.03
N LEU A 85 3.01 15.28 -1.46
CA LEU A 85 3.94 16.41 -1.35
C LEU A 85 4.46 16.86 -2.72
N TYR A 86 4.48 15.94 -3.70
CA TYR A 86 5.00 16.15 -5.05
C TYR A 86 3.94 15.88 -6.12
N LYS A 87 2.68 16.28 -5.86
CA LYS A 87 1.51 15.93 -6.69
C LYS A 87 1.64 16.27 -8.18
N ASP A 88 2.30 17.37 -8.51
CA ASP A 88 2.39 17.86 -9.89
C ASP A 88 3.72 17.51 -10.57
N ASP A 89 4.71 17.01 -9.82
CA ASP A 89 6.08 16.86 -10.29
C ASP A 89 6.68 15.49 -9.91
N PRO A 90 6.55 14.47 -10.78
CA PRO A 90 7.09 13.14 -10.55
C PRO A 90 8.63 13.10 -10.53
N LEU A 91 9.30 14.03 -11.20
CA LEU A 91 10.77 14.11 -11.22
C LEU A 91 11.29 14.58 -9.86
N LYS A 92 10.61 15.54 -9.23
CA LYS A 92 10.90 15.94 -7.84
C LYS A 92 10.65 14.81 -6.84
N ALA A 93 9.61 14.00 -7.06
CA ALA A 93 9.34 12.83 -6.23
C ALA A 93 10.45 11.77 -6.30
N ILE A 94 11.13 11.62 -7.45
CA ILE A 94 12.25 10.66 -7.54
C ILE A 94 13.55 11.25 -6.96
N SER A 95 13.80 12.55 -7.18
CA SER A 95 15.02 13.19 -6.66
C SER A 95 15.03 13.31 -5.13
N ASN A 96 13.87 13.46 -4.49
CA ASN A 96 13.75 13.60 -3.04
C ASN A 96 13.40 12.30 -2.31
N ILE A 97 13.68 11.14 -2.91
CA ILE A 97 13.22 9.84 -2.39
C ILE A 97 13.77 9.50 -1.00
N ASN A 98 14.90 10.12 -0.62
CA ASN A 98 15.53 9.97 0.70
C ASN A 98 14.65 10.43 1.87
N GLN A 99 13.59 11.22 1.62
CA GLN A 99 12.65 11.59 2.68
C GLN A 99 11.75 10.40 3.09
N LEU A 100 11.55 9.45 2.17
CA LEU A 100 10.66 8.31 2.35
C LEU A 100 11.34 7.15 3.11
N THR A 101 12.66 7.14 3.22
CA THR A 101 13.43 6.07 3.91
C THR A 101 13.47 6.23 5.43
N SER A 102 12.73 7.19 5.99
CA SER A 102 12.60 7.33 7.44
C SER A 102 11.95 6.08 8.04
N PRO A 103 12.58 5.42 9.03
CA PRO A 103 12.06 4.16 9.56
C PRO A 103 10.68 4.35 10.18
N CYS A 104 9.78 3.40 9.89
CA CYS A 104 8.50 3.31 10.58
C CYS A 104 8.74 2.76 11.99
N ASP A 105 8.28 3.46 13.02
CA ASP A 105 8.27 2.93 14.37
C ASP A 105 7.40 1.65 14.44
N PRO A 106 7.82 0.63 15.23
CA PRO A 106 7.15 -0.67 15.34
C PRO A 106 5.79 -0.62 16.06
#